data_AF-A0A526RPY9-F1
#
_entry.id   AF-A0A526RPY9-F1
#
_cell.length_a   1.000
_cell.length_b   1.000
_cell.length_c   1.000
_cell.angle_alpha   90.00
_cell.angle_beta   90.00
_cell.angle_gamma   90.00
#
_symmetry.space_group_name_H-M   'P 1'
#
loop_
_entity.id
_entity.type
_entity.pdbx_description
1 polymer ?
#
loop_
_entity_poly.entity_id
_entity_poly.type
_entity_poly.pdbx_seq_one_letter_code
_entity_poly.pdbx_strand_id
1 'polypeptide(L)'
;SDADYRYLTLRRAITRGSEKIARIRMRPAMLEDIDDWSNAEISNRELLARLCDLPAAVLKKLAWDDAEALMEIFHQVVPGFVFAAAKDDA
;
A
#
# COMPACT_ATOMS: atom_id res chain seq x y z
N SER A 1 3.97 14.36 -1.86
CA SER A 1 3.93 15.64 -1.11
C SER A 1 2.71 15.61 -0.21
N ASP A 2 2.36 16.66 0.56
CA ASP A 2 1.12 16.66 1.36
C ASP A 2 -0.17 16.50 0.53
N ALA A 3 -0.07 16.65 -0.81
CA ALA A 3 -1.15 16.52 -1.79
C ALA A 3 -1.76 15.10 -1.88
N ASP A 4 -1.01 14.07 -1.49
CA ASP A 4 -1.45 12.67 -1.65
C ASP A 4 -2.28 12.16 -0.45
N TYR A 5 -2.39 12.98 0.61
CA TYR A 5 -3.08 12.61 1.83
C TYR A 5 -4.53 13.07 1.80
N ARG A 6 -5.43 12.10 2.02
CA ARG A 6 -6.86 12.37 2.22
C ARG A 6 -7.10 12.77 3.68
N TYR A 7 -8.16 13.52 3.93
CA TYR A 7 -8.54 13.87 5.29
C TYR A 7 -10.01 13.61 5.54
N LEU A 8 -10.31 12.97 6.66
CA LEU A 8 -11.67 12.73 7.12
C LEU A 8 -12.02 13.76 8.20
N THR A 9 -13.07 14.53 7.97
CA THR A 9 -13.65 15.41 9.01
C THR A 9 -14.65 14.62 9.83
N LEU A 10 -14.50 14.65 11.14
CA LEU A 10 -15.36 13.90 12.06
C LEU A 10 -16.68 14.63 12.27
N ARG A 11 -17.80 13.88 12.28
CA ARG A 11 -19.12 14.43 12.62
C ARG A 11 -19.20 14.96 14.06
N ARG A 12 -18.43 14.36 14.96
CA ARG A 12 -18.23 14.82 16.35
C ARG A 12 -16.73 14.74 16.65
N ALA A 13 -16.16 15.85 17.07
CA ALA A 13 -14.77 15.89 17.47
C ALA A 13 -14.53 15.00 18.69
N ILE A 14 -13.36 14.36 18.73
CA ILE A 14 -12.92 13.54 19.87
C ILE A 14 -11.88 14.33 20.67
N THR A 15 -11.84 14.10 21.97
CA THR A 15 -10.84 14.73 22.85
C THR A 15 -9.77 13.70 23.18
N ARG A 16 -8.50 14.05 22.95
CA ARG A 16 -7.33 13.24 23.35
C ARG A 16 -6.46 14.10 24.26
N GLY A 17 -6.48 13.83 25.56
CA GLY A 17 -5.86 14.72 26.55
C GLY A 17 -6.58 16.08 26.59
N SER A 18 -5.84 17.17 26.39
CA SER A 18 -6.40 18.53 26.26
C SER A 18 -6.71 18.93 24.81
N GLU A 19 -6.41 18.08 23.83
CA GLU A 19 -6.50 18.42 22.41
C GLU A 19 -7.83 17.91 21.79
N LYS A 20 -8.44 18.73 20.95
CA LYS A 20 -9.70 18.43 20.26
C LYS A 20 -9.39 18.07 18.80
N ILE A 21 -9.60 16.80 18.44
CA ILE A 21 -9.37 16.29 17.10
C ILE A 21 -10.69 16.33 16.34
N ALA A 22 -10.79 17.21 15.34
CA ALA A 22 -11.96 17.33 14.47
C ALA A 22 -11.73 16.78 13.06
N ARG A 23 -10.46 16.54 12.68
CA ARG A 23 -10.05 16.08 11.36
C ARG A 23 -8.90 15.09 11.50
N ILE A 24 -8.98 13.98 10.78
CA ILE A 24 -7.97 12.93 10.76
C ILE A 24 -7.28 12.95 9.39
N ARG A 25 -5.95 12.89 9.39
CA ARG A 25 -5.13 12.67 8.21
C ARG A 25 -5.12 11.17 7.90
N MET A 26 -5.66 10.79 6.76
CA MET A 26 -5.65 9.41 6.29
C MET A 26 -4.39 9.14 5.47
N ARG A 27 -3.90 7.90 5.49
CA ARG A 27 -2.78 7.51 4.64
C ARG A 27 -3.18 7.62 3.15
N PRO A 28 -2.22 7.94 2.26
CA PRO A 28 -2.39 7.76 0.83
C PRO A 28 -2.75 6.30 0.54
N ALA A 29 -3.61 6.06 -0.45
CA ALA A 29 -4.06 4.69 -0.78
C ALA A 29 -2.88 3.74 -1.03
N MET A 30 -1.85 4.20 -1.75
CA MET A 30 -0.64 3.43 -2.00
C MET A 30 0.11 3.01 -0.71
N LEU A 31 0.09 3.82 0.35
CA LEU A 31 0.71 3.44 1.63
C LEU A 31 -0.15 2.44 2.41
N GLU A 32 -1.49 2.52 2.29
CA GLU A 32 -2.38 1.50 2.85
C GLU A 32 -2.13 0.14 2.17
N ASP A 33 -2.01 0.13 0.84
CA ASP A 33 -1.73 -1.10 0.08
C ASP A 33 -0.36 -1.72 0.39
N ILE A 34 0.67 -0.89 0.61
CA ILE A 34 2.01 -1.35 1.02
C ILE A 34 1.96 -1.96 2.43
N ASP A 35 1.24 -1.35 3.36
CA ASP A 35 1.13 -1.87 4.73
C ASP A 35 0.32 -3.17 4.76
N ASP A 36 -0.80 -3.26 4.04
CA ASP A 36 -1.58 -4.49 3.89
C ASP A 36 -0.70 -5.63 3.35
N TRP A 37 0.14 -5.34 2.36
CA TRP A 37 1.10 -6.31 1.81
C TRP A 37 2.18 -6.69 2.82
N SER A 38 2.76 -5.71 3.51
CA SER A 38 3.81 -5.93 4.52
C SER A 38 3.30 -6.78 5.70
N ASN A 39 2.01 -6.68 6.03
CA ASN A 39 1.35 -7.49 7.05
C ASN A 39 0.84 -8.84 6.53
N ALA A 40 1.14 -9.19 5.27
CA ALA A 40 0.66 -10.39 4.58
C ALA A 40 -0.87 -10.50 4.49
N GLU A 41 -1.59 -9.38 4.56
CA GLU A 41 -3.05 -9.32 4.39
C GLU A 41 -3.46 -9.41 2.91
N ILE A 42 -2.56 -9.03 2.00
CA ILE A 42 -2.72 -9.17 0.54
C ILE A 42 -1.48 -9.79 -0.10
N SER A 43 -1.69 -10.51 -1.20
CA SER A 43 -0.61 -11.13 -1.98
C SER A 43 0.13 -10.14 -2.89
N ASN A 44 1.34 -10.49 -3.34
CA ASN A 44 2.10 -9.71 -4.35
C ASN A 44 1.27 -9.38 -5.59
N ARG A 45 0.44 -10.34 -6.03
CA ARG A 45 -0.43 -10.18 -7.20
C ARG A 45 -1.55 -9.19 -6.95
N GLU A 46 -2.12 -9.16 -5.74
CA GLU A 46 -3.14 -8.17 -5.38
C GLU A 46 -2.54 -6.78 -5.26
N LEU A 47 -1.36 -6.64 -4.65
CA LEU A 47 -0.65 -5.37 -4.61
C LEU A 47 -0.34 -4.86 -6.03
N LEU A 48 0.22 -5.71 -6.90
CA LEU A 48 0.49 -5.33 -8.30
C LEU A 48 -0.79 -4.91 -9.05
N ALA A 49 -1.91 -5.61 -8.82
CA ALA A 49 -3.19 -5.27 -9.42
C ALA A 49 -3.66 -3.86 -8.98
N ARG A 50 -3.57 -3.55 -7.69
CA ARG A 50 -3.92 -2.23 -7.13
C ARG A 50 -3.00 -1.12 -7.66
N LEU A 51 -1.69 -1.37 -7.74
CA LEU A 51 -0.71 -0.40 -8.28
C LEU A 51 -0.93 -0.10 -9.76
N CYS A 52 -1.41 -1.07 -10.54
CA CYS A 52 -1.73 -0.89 -11.95
C CYS A 52 -3.18 -0.42 -12.21
N ASP A 53 -3.99 -0.19 -11.18
CA ASP A 53 -5.43 0.09 -11.28
C ASP A 53 -6.19 -0.96 -12.12
N LEU A 54 -5.87 -2.24 -11.92
CA LEU A 54 -6.44 -3.38 -12.64
C LEU A 54 -7.10 -4.38 -11.68
N PRO A 55 -8.15 -5.10 -12.12
CA PRO A 55 -8.67 -6.21 -11.34
C PRO A 55 -7.64 -7.34 -11.23
N ALA A 56 -7.44 -7.91 -10.04
CA ALA A 56 -6.48 -8.99 -9.82
C ALA A 56 -6.72 -10.24 -10.69
N ALA A 57 -7.98 -10.45 -11.12
CA ALA A 57 -8.34 -11.51 -12.05
C ALA A 57 -7.74 -11.32 -13.46
N VAL A 58 -7.44 -10.08 -13.87
CA VAL A 58 -6.79 -9.78 -15.15
C VAL A 58 -5.35 -10.30 -15.12
N LEU A 59 -4.61 -10.06 -14.03
CA LEU A 59 -3.24 -10.59 -13.88
C LEU A 59 -3.19 -12.12 -13.92
N LYS A 60 -4.24 -12.83 -13.49
CA LYS A 60 -4.33 -14.31 -13.60
C LYS A 60 -4.53 -14.80 -15.03
N LYS A 61 -5.04 -13.93 -15.93
CA LYS A 61 -5.34 -14.26 -17.33
C LYS A 61 -4.23 -13.85 -18.29
N LEU A 62 -3.28 -13.03 -17.84
CA LEU A 62 -2.07 -12.73 -18.61
C LEU A 62 -1.25 -14.01 -18.77
N ALA A 63 -0.86 -14.29 -20.01
CA ALA A 63 0.15 -15.30 -20.28
C ALA A 63 1.49 -14.72 -19.82
N TRP A 64 2.00 -15.23 -18.70
CA TRP A 64 3.33 -14.91 -18.22
C TRP A 64 4.28 -15.89 -18.87
N ASP A 65 5.24 -15.39 -19.65
CA ASP A 65 6.27 -16.25 -20.26
C ASP A 65 7.14 -16.91 -19.18
N ASP A 66 7.26 -16.27 -18.01
CA ASP A 66 7.99 -16.75 -16.84
C ASP A 66 7.35 -16.22 -15.53
N ALA A 67 7.30 -17.05 -14.49
CA ALA A 67 6.90 -16.65 -13.15
C ALA A 67 7.93 -15.70 -12.49
N GLU A 68 9.21 -15.80 -12.87
CA GLU A 68 10.26 -14.87 -12.43
C GLU A 68 10.04 -13.46 -12.98
N ALA A 69 9.53 -13.33 -14.21
CA ALA A 69 9.23 -12.04 -14.82
C ALA A 69 8.16 -11.25 -14.04
N LEU A 70 7.19 -11.93 -13.42
CA LEU A 70 6.20 -11.28 -12.54
C LEU A 70 6.86 -10.67 -11.30
N MET A 71 7.83 -11.39 -10.71
CA MET A 71 8.59 -10.90 -9.55
C MET A 71 9.50 -9.73 -9.93
N GLU A 72 10.13 -9.76 -11.11
CA GLU A 72 10.93 -8.63 -11.61
C GLU A 72 10.08 -7.37 -11.85
N ILE A 73 8.92 -7.52 -12.49
CA ILE A 73 7.97 -6.40 -12.69
C ILE A 73 7.52 -5.86 -11.32
N PHE A 74 7.21 -6.75 -10.38
CA PHE A 74 6.85 -6.36 -9.01
C PHE A 74 7.97 -5.55 -8.34
N HIS A 75 9.23 -5.98 -8.45
CA HIS A 75 10.39 -5.25 -7.91
C HIS A 75 10.60 -3.88 -8.56
N GLN A 76 10.22 -3.70 -9.83
CA GLN A 76 10.33 -2.41 -10.53
C GLN A 76 9.22 -1.42 -10.15
N VAL A 77 8.02 -1.90 -9.85
CA VAL A 77 6.85 -1.06 -9.58
C VAL A 77 6.76 -0.69 -8.10
N VAL A 78 7.16 -1.59 -7.20
CA VAL A 78 7.11 -1.35 -5.76
C VAL A 78 8.28 -0.46 -5.32
N PRO A 79 8.04 0.60 -4.52
CA PRO A 79 9.12 1.46 -4.05
C PRO A 79 10.22 0.70 -3.29
N GLY A 80 11.49 1.00 -3.57
CA GLY A 80 12.64 0.30 -3.00
C GLY A 80 12.70 0.23 -1.46
N PHE A 81 12.08 1.18 -0.74
CA PHE A 81 12.03 1.16 0.73
C PHE A 81 11.19 0.00 1.29
N VAL A 82 10.30 -0.56 0.48
CA VAL A 82 9.46 -1.71 0.83
C VAL A 82 10.30 -2.99 0.92
N PHE A 83 11.37 -3.10 0.12
CA PHE A 83 12.31 -4.22 0.17
C PHE A 83 13.40 -4.06 1.25
N ALA A 84 13.47 -2.90 1.91
CA ALA A 84 14.51 -2.61 2.90
C ALA A 84 14.24 -3.22 4.29
N ALA A 85 13.13 -3.93 4.48
CA ALA A 85 12.78 -4.56 5.76
C ALA A 85 13.40 -5.95 5.92
N ALA A 86 14.74 -5.97 6.02
CA ALA A 86 15.50 -6.94 6.82
C ALA A 86 16.92 -6.37 6.97
N LYS A 87 17.07 -5.31 7.77
CA LYS A 87 18.40 -4.83 8.18
C LYS A 87 18.62 -5.23 9.63
N ASP A 88 19.19 -6.42 9.78
CA ASP A 88 20.03 -6.90 10.89
C ASP A 88 19.73 -6.37 12.29
N ASP A 89 18.94 -7.13 13.05
CA ASP A 89 19.11 -7.17 14.51
C ASP A 89 20.33 -8.05 14.81
N ALA A 90 21.50 -7.40 14.87
CA ALA A 90 22.75 -7.96 15.40
C ALA A 90 22.84 -7.77 16.92
#